data_AF-A8C9L9-F1
#
_entry.id   AF-A8C9L9-F1
#
_cell.length_a   1.000
_cell.length_b   1.000
_cell.length_c   1.000
_cell.angle_alpha   90.00
_cell.angle_beta   90.00
_cell.angle_gamma   90.00
#
_symmetry.space_group_name_H-M   'P 1'
#
loop_
_entity.id
_entity.type
_entity.pdbx_description
1 polymer ?
#
loop_
_entity_poly.entity_id
_entity_poly.type
_entity_poly.pdbx_seq_one_letter_code
_entity_poly.pdbx_strand_id
1 'polypeptide(L)'
;MSIKLYIAGGAHEEFTDSEENLKSTLNFERAEVTAGTWIFYKHANFNDQQSGGNSCDHKILNPGAIEDIKSVNGSMYLVKDQTEGIILFTHGYYGGKNKWYEESCANVNPDFQSGTAKGVSSAIVLSKNQSFDIFSKPNFQGLQQKLKPGQWYATPNAMGFPNDLLQSVRKI
;
A
#
# COMPACT_ATOMS: atom_id res chain seq x y z
N MET A 1 14.43 8.04 -4.55
CA MET A 1 14.10 6.89 -3.67
C MET A 1 15.05 5.77 -3.97
N SER A 2 15.66 5.14 -2.95
CA SER A 2 16.48 3.95 -3.15
C SER A 2 16.60 3.07 -1.91
N ILE A 3 16.84 1.79 -2.15
CA ILE A 3 16.98 0.75 -1.14
C ILE A 3 18.03 -0.27 -1.59
N LYS A 4 18.85 -0.76 -0.67
CA LYS A 4 19.81 -1.83 -0.92
C LYS A 4 19.33 -3.12 -0.29
N LEU A 5 19.30 -4.21 -1.06
CA LEU A 5 18.95 -5.54 -0.57
C LEU A 5 20.18 -6.43 -0.60
N TYR A 6 20.44 -7.11 0.52
CA TYR A 6 21.63 -7.91 0.74
C TYR A 6 21.28 -9.39 0.77
N ILE A 7 22.10 -10.22 0.15
CA ILE A 7 22.04 -11.68 0.30
C ILE A 7 22.93 -12.13 1.47
N ALA A 8 22.83 -13.42 1.82
CA ALA A 8 23.78 -14.06 2.74
C ALA A 8 25.22 -13.84 2.25
N GLY A 9 26.09 -13.33 3.13
CA GLY A 9 27.48 -12.99 2.81
C GLY A 9 27.72 -11.52 2.44
N GLY A 10 26.69 -10.68 2.37
CA GLY A 10 26.82 -9.22 2.33
C GLY A 10 26.94 -8.57 0.94
N ALA A 11 26.92 -9.36 -0.14
CA ALA A 11 26.70 -8.82 -1.48
C ALA A 11 25.30 -8.20 -1.57
N HIS A 12 25.13 -7.16 -2.38
CA HIS A 12 23.86 -6.42 -2.46
C HIS A 12 23.55 -5.91 -3.87
N GLU A 13 22.27 -5.65 -4.07
CA GLU A 13 21.72 -4.92 -5.22
C GLU A 13 20.99 -3.67 -4.73
N GLU A 14 20.99 -2.62 -5.53
CA GLU A 14 20.25 -1.38 -5.27
C GLU A 14 19.04 -1.29 -6.18
N PHE A 15 17.90 -0.92 -5.60
CA PHE A 15 16.64 -0.75 -6.29
C PHE A 15 16.12 0.68 -6.10
N THR A 16 15.54 1.22 -7.16
CA THR A 16 14.94 2.56 -7.17
C THR A 16 13.44 2.55 -7.47
N ASP A 17 12.87 1.38 -7.72
CA ASP A 17 11.44 1.17 -8.00
C ASP A 17 10.96 -0.14 -7.35
N SER A 18 9.64 -0.36 -7.40
CA SER A 18 8.97 -1.58 -6.94
C SER A 18 9.43 -2.81 -7.72
N GLU A 19 9.41 -3.97 -7.07
CA GLU A 19 9.71 -5.26 -7.69
C GLU A 19 8.63 -6.28 -7.34
N GLU A 20 8.00 -6.85 -8.36
CA GLU A 20 6.90 -7.80 -8.23
C GLU A 20 7.39 -9.20 -7.83
N ASN A 21 8.64 -9.55 -8.12
CA ASN A 21 9.17 -10.87 -7.78
C ASN A 21 10.67 -10.84 -7.45
N LEU A 22 10.98 -10.51 -6.20
CA LEU A 22 12.35 -10.47 -5.69
C LEU A 22 13.05 -11.83 -5.75
N LYS A 23 12.29 -12.93 -5.64
CA LYS A 23 12.83 -14.30 -5.66
C LYS A 23 13.19 -14.80 -7.05
N SER A 24 12.83 -14.07 -8.11
CA SER A 24 13.28 -14.39 -9.46
C SER A 24 14.78 -14.09 -9.65
N THR A 25 15.34 -13.21 -8.82
CA THR A 25 16.73 -12.75 -8.89
C THR A 25 17.62 -13.46 -7.86
N LEU A 26 17.38 -13.21 -6.58
CA LEU A 26 18.23 -13.66 -5.47
C LEU A 26 17.42 -13.88 -4.18
N ASN A 27 18.01 -14.59 -3.22
CA ASN A 27 17.45 -14.75 -1.88
C ASN A 27 17.95 -13.64 -0.95
N PHE A 28 17.30 -12.48 -0.99
CA PHE A 28 17.62 -11.34 -0.13
C PHE A 28 17.20 -11.58 1.32
N GLU A 29 18.05 -11.17 2.26
CA GLU A 29 17.92 -11.41 3.69
C GLU A 29 17.78 -10.11 4.50
N ARG A 30 18.45 -9.03 4.07
CA ARG A 30 18.48 -7.74 4.76
C ARG A 30 18.19 -6.59 3.80
N ALA A 31 17.45 -5.61 4.26
CA ALA A 31 17.22 -4.35 3.57
C ALA A 31 17.90 -3.19 4.30
N GLU A 32 18.38 -2.21 3.53
CA GLU A 32 18.88 -0.93 4.00
C GLU A 32 18.26 0.20 3.18
N VAL A 33 17.39 0.98 3.81
CA VAL A 33 16.61 2.02 3.13
C VAL A 33 17.38 3.33 3.16
N THR A 34 17.85 3.78 2.01
CA THR A 34 18.48 5.09 1.87
C THR A 34 17.42 6.19 1.76
N ALA A 35 16.40 5.99 0.92
CA ALA A 35 15.34 6.97 0.70
C ALA A 35 14.01 6.29 0.30
N GLY A 36 12.91 6.87 0.78
CA GLY A 36 11.56 6.41 0.50
C GLY A 36 10.97 5.51 1.55
N THR A 37 9.66 5.34 1.48
CA THR A 37 8.95 4.35 2.29
C THR A 37 8.67 3.14 1.41
N TRP A 38 9.03 1.96 1.91
CA TRP A 38 8.94 0.71 1.17
C TRP A 38 8.05 -0.26 1.91
N ILE A 39 7.20 -0.99 1.19
CA ILE A 39 6.40 -2.08 1.74
C ILE A 39 6.96 -3.39 1.18
N PHE A 40 7.47 -4.24 2.06
CA PHE A 40 7.89 -5.59 1.74
C PHE A 40 6.74 -6.55 1.92
N TYR A 41 6.64 -7.54 1.04
CA TYR A 41 5.59 -8.55 1.08
C TYR A 41 6.19 -9.95 1.05
N LYS A 42 5.62 -10.87 1.81
CA LYS A 42 6.01 -12.28 1.85
C LYS A 42 5.88 -13.01 0.52
N HIS A 43 4.89 -12.65 -0.28
CA HIS A 43 4.61 -13.28 -1.56
C HIS A 43 4.88 -12.32 -2.72
N ALA A 44 5.03 -12.90 -3.91
CA ALA A 44 5.18 -12.14 -5.15
C ALA A 44 3.91 -11.32 -5.45
N ASN A 45 4.03 -10.37 -6.38
CA ASN A 45 2.95 -9.52 -6.87
C ASN A 45 2.22 -8.79 -5.75
N PHE A 46 2.95 -8.26 -4.77
CA PHE A 46 2.41 -7.46 -3.66
C PHE A 46 1.34 -8.20 -2.84
N ASN A 47 1.55 -9.50 -2.55
CA ASN A 47 0.59 -10.39 -1.88
C ASN A 47 -0.80 -10.51 -2.59
N ASP A 48 -0.90 -10.27 -3.91
CA ASP A 48 -2.18 -10.25 -4.61
C ASP A 48 -2.97 -11.57 -4.49
N GLN A 49 -2.28 -12.71 -4.63
CA GLN A 49 -2.90 -14.04 -4.50
C GLN A 49 -3.35 -14.38 -3.07
N GLN A 50 -2.89 -13.64 -2.07
CA GLN A 50 -3.24 -13.82 -0.66
C GLN A 50 -4.26 -12.78 -0.19
N SER A 51 -4.86 -12.03 -1.12
CA SER A 51 -5.73 -10.89 -0.79
C SER A 51 -5.06 -9.96 0.22
N GLY A 52 -3.77 -9.66 -0.02
CA GLY A 52 -2.94 -8.81 0.86
C GLY A 52 -2.32 -9.54 2.05
N GLY A 53 -2.77 -10.76 2.36
CA GLY A 53 -2.29 -11.56 3.48
C GLY A 53 -2.79 -11.04 4.83
N ASN A 54 -1.95 -11.17 5.85
CA ASN A 54 -2.20 -10.63 7.19
C ASN A 54 -1.11 -9.65 7.63
N SER A 55 -1.22 -9.15 8.87
CA SER A 55 -0.26 -8.19 9.44
C SER A 55 1.19 -8.69 9.47
N CYS A 56 1.43 -9.99 9.46
CA CYS A 56 2.76 -10.60 9.47
C CYS A 56 3.31 -10.90 8.07
N ASP A 57 2.50 -10.76 7.01
CA ASP A 57 2.91 -11.03 5.63
C ASP A 57 3.44 -9.77 4.92
N HIS A 58 3.59 -8.66 5.63
CA HIS A 58 4.22 -7.45 5.12
C HIS A 58 5.08 -6.75 6.19
N LYS A 59 6.02 -5.90 5.75
CA LYS A 59 6.80 -5.00 6.62
C LYS A 59 6.94 -3.64 5.94
N ILE A 60 6.72 -2.56 6.69
CA ILE A 60 6.93 -1.20 6.20
C ILE A 60 8.29 -0.70 6.69
N LEU A 61 9.13 -0.24 5.77
CA LEU A 61 10.45 0.30 6.05
C LEU A 61 10.52 1.77 5.66
N ASN A 62 10.94 2.60 6.61
CA ASN A 62 11.13 4.05 6.42
C ASN A 62 12.60 4.37 6.10
N PRO A 63 12.91 5.58 5.60
CA PRO A 63 14.29 6.00 5.39
C PRO A 63 15.16 5.82 6.64
N GLY A 64 16.37 5.26 6.45
CA GLY A 64 17.31 4.92 7.52
C GLY A 64 17.10 3.55 8.16
N ALA A 65 16.06 2.80 7.79
CA ALA A 65 15.84 1.46 8.32
C ALA A 65 16.90 0.47 7.83
N ILE A 66 17.42 -0.36 8.74
CA ILE A 66 18.27 -1.52 8.46
C ILE A 66 17.62 -2.74 9.09
N GLU A 67 17.08 -3.64 8.28
CA GLU A 67 16.10 -4.63 8.76
C GLU A 67 16.29 -6.00 8.11
N ASP A 68 16.04 -7.06 8.89
CA ASP A 68 15.86 -8.40 8.34
C ASP A 68 14.52 -8.48 7.59
N ILE A 69 14.57 -9.05 6.38
CA ILE A 69 13.41 -9.19 5.48
C ILE A 69 13.19 -10.65 5.06
N LYS A 70 13.84 -11.64 5.70
CA LYS A 70 13.76 -13.05 5.28
C LYS A 70 12.33 -13.58 5.21
N SER A 71 11.46 -13.09 6.08
CA SER A 71 10.05 -13.49 6.13
C SER A 71 9.15 -12.74 5.14
N VAL A 72 9.64 -11.68 4.49
CA VAL A 72 8.85 -10.75 3.65
C VAL A 72 9.59 -10.37 2.35
N ASN A 73 10.39 -11.28 1.79
CA ASN A 73 11.21 -11.03 0.59
C ASN A 73 10.58 -11.58 -0.72
N GLY A 74 9.25 -11.62 -0.82
CA GLY A 74 8.55 -12.08 -2.02
C GLY A 74 8.44 -10.99 -3.09
N SER A 75 8.07 -9.78 -2.68
CA SER A 75 7.97 -8.58 -3.52
C SER A 75 8.13 -7.32 -2.67
N MET A 76 8.31 -6.16 -3.30
CA MET A 76 8.35 -4.88 -2.61
C MET A 76 7.72 -3.76 -3.41
N TYR A 77 7.03 -2.87 -2.72
CA TYR A 77 6.39 -1.69 -3.29
C TYR A 77 7.05 -0.42 -2.76
N LEU A 78 7.46 0.45 -3.67
CA LEU A 78 7.86 1.82 -3.33
C LEU A 78 6.62 2.69 -3.19
N VAL A 79 6.36 3.17 -1.98
CA VAL A 79 5.29 4.14 -1.74
C VAL A 79 5.70 5.45 -2.40
N LYS A 80 4.85 5.94 -3.32
CA LYS A 80 5.14 7.15 -4.10
C LYS A 80 5.48 8.33 -3.19
N ASP A 81 6.50 9.10 -3.55
CA ASP A 81 6.95 10.31 -2.85
C ASP A 81 6.00 11.51 -2.99
N GLN A 82 4.71 11.26 -3.15
CA GLN A 82 3.75 12.34 -3.28
C GLN A 82 3.49 12.91 -1.89
N THR A 83 3.58 14.24 -1.76
CA THR A 83 3.25 14.94 -0.52
C THR A 83 1.75 15.20 -0.38
N GLU A 84 0.98 14.83 -1.40
CA GLU A 84 -0.47 15.00 -1.49
C GLU A 84 -1.17 13.75 -2.00
N GLY A 85 -2.48 13.69 -1.78
CA GLY A 85 -3.32 12.61 -2.25
C GLY A 85 -3.44 11.41 -1.31
N ILE A 86 -4.05 10.38 -1.85
CA ILE A 86 -4.35 9.10 -1.19
C ILE A 86 -4.05 7.96 -2.16
N ILE A 87 -3.47 6.88 -1.65
CA ILE A 87 -3.33 5.62 -2.39
C ILE A 87 -4.39 4.65 -1.88
N LEU A 88 -5.16 4.08 -2.79
CA LEU A 88 -6.13 3.01 -2.51
C LEU A 88 -5.59 1.68 -3.01
N PHE A 89 -5.86 0.61 -2.27
CA PHE A 89 -5.40 -0.74 -2.56
C PHE A 89 -6.58 -1.71 -2.62
N THR A 90 -6.51 -2.67 -3.55
CA THR A 90 -7.52 -3.72 -3.69
C THR A 90 -7.59 -4.64 -2.47
N HIS A 91 -6.46 -4.87 -1.81
CA HIS A 91 -6.39 -5.80 -0.68
C HIS A 91 -6.03 -5.13 0.64
N GLY A 92 -6.31 -5.84 1.73
CA GLY A 92 -5.86 -5.45 3.07
C GLY A 92 -4.34 -5.39 3.11
N TYR A 93 -3.81 -4.75 4.16
CA TYR A 93 -2.38 -4.65 4.43
C TYR A 93 -1.57 -4.12 3.23
N TYR A 94 -2.18 -3.19 2.49
CA TYR A 94 -1.57 -2.48 1.36
C TYR A 94 -1.18 -3.41 0.20
N GLY A 95 -1.88 -4.53 0.03
CA GLY A 95 -1.60 -5.51 -1.03
C GLY A 95 -2.37 -5.28 -2.34
N GLY A 96 -1.93 -5.99 -3.38
CA GLY A 96 -2.58 -6.04 -4.69
C GLY A 96 -2.47 -4.77 -5.52
N LYS A 97 -3.37 -4.65 -6.51
CA LYS A 97 -3.47 -3.47 -7.37
C LYS A 97 -3.75 -2.23 -6.52
N ASN A 98 -3.05 -1.14 -6.84
CA ASN A 98 -3.22 0.15 -6.19
C ASN A 98 -3.41 1.30 -7.20
N LYS A 99 -3.91 2.42 -6.72
CA LYS A 99 -4.00 3.67 -7.49
C LYS A 99 -3.92 4.88 -6.57
N TRP A 100 -3.16 5.88 -7.02
CA TRP A 100 -3.05 7.18 -6.36
C TRP A 100 -4.07 8.16 -6.93
N TYR A 101 -4.72 8.90 -6.03
CA TYR A 101 -5.63 10.00 -6.36
C TYR A 101 -5.13 11.25 -5.63
N GLU A 102 -4.72 12.25 -6.41
CA GLU A 102 -4.35 13.57 -5.87
C GLU A 102 -5.59 14.38 -5.47
N GLU A 103 -6.65 14.25 -6.27
CA GLU A 103 -7.88 15.01 -6.19
C GLU A 103 -9.10 14.13 -5.86
N SER A 104 -10.23 14.78 -5.59
CA SER A 104 -11.50 14.10 -5.37
C SER A 104 -11.86 13.20 -6.56
N CYS A 105 -12.34 12.00 -6.29
CA CYS A 105 -12.84 11.06 -7.29
C CYS A 105 -14.28 10.67 -6.97
N ALA A 106 -15.21 11.11 -7.83
CA ALA A 106 -16.63 10.83 -7.66
C ALA A 106 -17.00 9.36 -7.90
N ASN A 107 -16.14 8.57 -8.54
CA ASN A 107 -16.41 7.15 -8.77
C ASN A 107 -15.09 6.38 -8.97
N VAL A 108 -14.67 5.62 -7.95
CA VAL A 108 -13.47 4.77 -8.02
C VAL A 108 -13.75 3.38 -8.60
N ASN A 109 -15.01 3.04 -8.88
CA ASN A 109 -15.40 1.71 -9.36
C ASN A 109 -14.73 1.25 -10.67
N PRO A 110 -14.36 2.13 -11.62
CA PRO A 110 -13.57 1.72 -12.77
C PRO A 110 -12.22 1.09 -12.41
N ASP A 111 -11.66 1.47 -11.25
CA ASP A 111 -10.38 0.98 -10.77
C ASP A 111 -10.54 -0.15 -9.73
N PHE A 112 -11.60 -0.07 -8.91
CA PHE A 112 -11.87 -0.94 -7.75
C PHE A 112 -13.34 -1.35 -7.68
N GLN A 113 -13.66 -2.62 -7.95
CA GLN A 113 -15.04 -3.10 -8.01
C GLN A 113 -15.64 -3.30 -6.61
N SER A 114 -16.30 -2.26 -6.09
CA SER A 114 -16.87 -2.27 -4.73
C SER A 114 -17.80 -3.45 -4.45
N GLY A 115 -17.74 -3.97 -3.22
CA GLY A 115 -18.54 -5.12 -2.76
C GLY A 115 -18.02 -6.48 -3.26
N THR A 116 -16.86 -6.50 -3.91
CA THR A 116 -16.18 -7.71 -4.40
C THR A 116 -14.75 -7.75 -3.89
N ALA A 117 -14.05 -8.88 -4.08
CA ALA A 117 -12.62 -9.03 -3.76
C ALA A 117 -11.68 -8.09 -4.56
N LYS A 118 -12.22 -7.25 -5.46
CA LYS A 118 -11.49 -6.22 -6.21
C LYS A 118 -11.88 -4.80 -5.75
N GLY A 119 -12.65 -4.67 -4.67
CA GLY A 119 -12.99 -3.38 -4.05
C GLY A 119 -11.81 -2.80 -3.29
N VAL A 120 -11.98 -1.65 -2.62
CA VAL A 120 -10.90 -1.05 -1.84
C VAL A 120 -10.88 -1.62 -0.43
N SER A 121 -9.71 -2.13 -0.03
CA SER A 121 -9.53 -2.83 1.25
C SER A 121 -8.50 -2.19 2.17
N SER A 122 -7.63 -1.32 1.65
CA SER A 122 -6.73 -0.52 2.47
C SER A 122 -6.37 0.79 1.77
N ALA A 123 -5.88 1.75 2.56
CA ALA A 123 -5.55 3.08 2.05
C ALA A 123 -4.36 3.70 2.78
N ILE A 124 -3.66 4.59 2.07
CA ILE A 124 -2.58 5.41 2.61
C ILE A 124 -2.90 6.88 2.28
N VAL A 125 -3.16 7.70 3.30
CA VAL A 125 -3.27 9.16 3.12
C VAL A 125 -1.87 9.74 3.18
N LEU A 126 -1.36 10.17 2.03
CA LEU A 126 0.04 10.64 1.90
C LEU A 126 0.21 12.05 2.47
N SER A 127 -0.80 12.90 2.32
CA SER A 127 -0.72 14.27 2.79
C SER A 127 -0.72 14.39 4.30
N LYS A 128 0.18 15.20 4.84
CA LYS A 128 0.25 15.50 6.29
C LYS A 128 -0.77 16.53 6.76
N ASN A 129 -1.37 17.29 5.83
CA ASN A 129 -2.28 18.38 6.16
C ASN A 129 -3.67 18.20 5.54
N GLN A 130 -3.81 17.31 4.56
CA GLN A 130 -5.05 17.08 3.82
C GLN A 130 -5.77 15.83 4.35
N SER A 131 -7.05 15.99 4.70
CA SER A 131 -7.93 14.87 5.03
C SER A 131 -8.70 14.42 3.79
N PHE A 132 -9.26 13.20 3.84
CA PHE A 132 -10.18 12.72 2.82
C PHE A 132 -11.47 12.21 3.46
N ASP A 133 -12.62 12.62 2.93
CA ASP A 133 -13.87 11.92 3.17
C ASP A 133 -13.99 10.77 2.17
N ILE A 134 -14.40 9.60 2.63
CA ILE A 134 -14.64 8.41 1.80
C ILE A 134 -16.10 7.98 1.95
N PHE A 135 -16.64 7.43 0.87
CA PHE A 135 -18.09 7.21 0.74
C PHE A 135 -18.40 5.83 0.20
N SER A 136 -19.46 5.23 0.73
CA SER A 136 -19.90 3.89 0.33
C SER A 136 -20.71 3.85 -0.97
N LYS A 137 -20.92 4.99 -1.63
CA LYS A 137 -21.57 5.11 -2.95
C LYS A 137 -20.81 6.12 -3.82
N PRO A 138 -21.00 6.09 -5.15
CA PRO A 138 -20.47 7.12 -6.03
C PRO A 138 -21.05 8.50 -5.71
N ASN A 139 -20.42 9.53 -6.25
CA ASN A 139 -20.80 10.94 -6.15
C ASN A 139 -20.92 11.46 -4.72
N PHE A 140 -20.06 10.97 -3.82
CA PHE A 140 -19.95 11.42 -2.43
C PHE A 140 -21.22 11.16 -1.59
N GLN A 141 -21.83 10.00 -1.80
CA GLN A 141 -23.09 9.61 -1.14
C GLN A 141 -22.95 8.35 -0.28
N GLY A 142 -23.97 8.08 0.54
CA GLY A 142 -24.03 6.87 1.37
C GLY A 142 -23.31 7.05 2.70
N LEU A 143 -22.82 5.93 3.27
CA LEU A 143 -22.06 5.96 4.51
C LEU A 143 -20.76 6.72 4.27
N GLN A 144 -20.51 7.74 5.08
CA GLN A 144 -19.31 8.57 5.03
C GLN A 144 -18.37 8.21 6.19
N GLN A 145 -17.08 8.18 5.89
CA GLN A 145 -16.01 8.14 6.89
C GLN A 145 -14.95 9.20 6.57
N LYS A 146 -14.16 9.59 7.57
CA LYS A 146 -13.07 10.55 7.41
C LYS A 146 -11.72 9.89 7.66
N LEU A 147 -10.85 9.94 6.66
CA LEU A 147 -9.46 9.53 6.76
C LEU A 147 -8.58 10.73 7.13
N LYS A 148 -7.75 10.52 8.15
CA LYS A 148 -6.89 11.53 8.75
C LYS A 148 -5.63 11.74 7.90
N PRO A 149 -5.07 12.96 7.90
CA PRO A 149 -3.81 13.25 7.22
C PRO A 149 -2.67 12.34 7.74
N GLY A 150 -1.81 11.88 6.83
CA GLY A 150 -0.62 11.07 7.12
C GLY A 150 -0.91 9.66 7.62
N GLN A 151 -2.18 9.26 7.71
CA GLN A 151 -2.59 8.01 8.33
C GLN A 151 -2.69 6.88 7.31
N TRP A 152 -2.24 5.71 7.74
CA TRP A 152 -2.34 4.47 6.98
C TRP A 152 -3.43 3.58 7.59
N TYR A 153 -4.23 2.97 6.72
CA TYR A 153 -5.41 2.19 7.06
C TYR A 153 -5.32 0.81 6.44
N ALA A 154 -4.89 -0.18 7.24
CA ALA A 154 -4.58 -1.51 6.74
C ALA A 154 -5.79 -2.37 6.35
N THR A 155 -7.02 -2.01 6.72
CA THR A 155 -8.22 -2.82 6.48
C THR A 155 -9.46 -1.96 6.23
N PRO A 156 -10.56 -2.51 5.67
CA PRO A 156 -11.83 -1.79 5.58
C PRO A 156 -12.31 -1.29 6.94
N ASN A 157 -12.20 -2.13 7.97
CA ASN A 157 -12.58 -1.80 9.34
C ASN A 157 -11.77 -0.63 9.89
N ALA A 158 -10.47 -0.55 9.59
CA ALA A 158 -9.64 0.59 9.99
C ALA A 158 -10.11 1.90 9.32
N MET A 159 -10.63 1.81 8.08
CA MET A 159 -11.25 2.93 7.37
C MET A 159 -12.68 3.24 7.85
N GLY A 160 -13.26 2.43 8.75
CA GLY A 160 -14.62 2.60 9.25
C GLY A 160 -15.72 1.99 8.35
N PHE A 161 -15.35 1.08 7.43
CA PHE A 161 -16.30 0.30 6.63
C PHE A 161 -16.32 -1.16 7.06
N PRO A 162 -17.50 -1.83 7.04
CA PRO A 162 -17.61 -3.24 7.42
C PRO A 162 -17.01 -4.20 6.38
N ASN A 163 -16.82 -3.75 5.14
CA ASN A 163 -16.24 -4.50 4.03
C ASN A 163 -15.80 -3.52 2.92
N ASP A 164 -15.45 -4.04 1.74
CA ASP A 164 -14.87 -3.30 0.58
C ASP A 164 -15.89 -2.39 -0.15
N LEU A 165 -16.52 -1.50 0.59
CA LEU A 165 -17.68 -0.71 0.17
C LEU A 165 -17.33 0.69 -0.34
N LEU A 166 -16.08 1.13 -0.29
CA LEU A 166 -15.65 2.46 -0.73
C LEU A 166 -15.87 2.61 -2.25
N GLN A 167 -16.54 3.69 -2.66
CA GLN A 167 -16.89 3.98 -4.05
C GLN A 167 -16.60 5.42 -4.50
N SER A 168 -16.39 6.36 -3.58
CA SER A 168 -15.89 7.69 -3.92
C SER A 168 -15.08 8.32 -2.79
N VAL A 169 -14.23 9.28 -3.15
CA VAL A 169 -13.26 9.93 -2.25
C VAL A 169 -13.27 11.43 -2.50
N ARG A 170 -13.39 12.25 -1.45
CA ARG A 170 -13.40 13.71 -1.52
C ARG A 170 -12.26 14.30 -0.70
N LYS A 171 -11.41 15.10 -1.34
CA LYS A 171 -10.37 15.94 -0.71
C LYS A 171 -11.07 17.08 0.06
N ILE A 172 -10.61 17.39 1.29
CA ILE A 172 -11.24 18.33 2.26
C ILE A 172 -10.39 19.53 2.62
#